data_AF-A0A7R9PGX0-F1
#
_entry.id   AF-A0A7R9PGX0-F1
#
_cell.length_a   1.000
_cell.length_b   1.000
_cell.length_c   1.000
_cell.angle_alpha   90.00
_cell.angle_beta   90.00
_cell.angle_gamma   90.00
#
_symmetry.space_group_name_H-M   'P 1'
#
loop_
_entity.id
_entity.type
_entity.pdbx_description
1 polymer ?
#
loop_
_entity_poly.entity_id
_entity_poly.type
_entity_poly.pdbx_seq_one_letter_code
_entity_poly.pdbx_strand_id
1 'polypeptide(L)'
;MPCSAVTLSLATITAIVAVGFLAIAFSTDNWLYIEVKRAQIQTYLSPVETHCNNIDYFIPDVENLTKLFSEDAMARLHMGRSMIALFIVAFFCVFVAFWTGVAGCWRRSPGNITSTAILMLLTCLLSAGSMGLWHGVEYYEKEKVVGEQFYQQWNNVRVTTIWYDWSYILAWLSVGFSLISSILFFSGANCLRAEREADKAKNVQYIMPVYPQKQQYAYTASYPAPAAAYPGPYYHGSQYGPYNY
;
A
#
# COMPACT_ATOMS: atom_id res chain seq x y z
N MET A 1 2.96 -27.43 2.20
CA MET A 1 3.87 -26.27 2.06
C MET A 1 3.25 -25.09 2.79
N PRO A 2 4.01 -24.25 3.52
CA PRO A 2 3.41 -23.10 4.19
C PRO A 2 2.87 -22.13 3.14
N CYS A 3 1.53 -22.05 3.04
CA CYS A 3 0.83 -21.11 2.17
C CYS A 3 1.37 -19.69 2.39
N SER A 4 1.69 -19.37 3.64
CA SER A 4 2.19 -18.07 4.05
C SER A 4 3.53 -17.69 3.39
N ALA A 5 4.46 -18.63 3.19
CA ALA A 5 5.79 -18.29 2.67
C ALA A 5 5.74 -17.91 1.18
N VAL A 6 5.01 -18.67 0.37
CA VAL A 6 4.90 -18.42 -1.08
C VAL A 6 4.13 -17.14 -1.36
N THR A 7 3.00 -16.94 -0.66
CA THR A 7 2.15 -15.73 -0.82
C THR A 7 2.89 -14.47 -0.39
N LEU A 8 3.59 -14.50 0.75
CA LEU A 8 4.39 -13.35 1.21
C LEU A 8 5.58 -13.06 0.29
N SER A 9 6.23 -14.08 -0.26
CA SER A 9 7.32 -13.89 -1.23
C SER A 9 6.83 -13.17 -2.49
N LEU A 10 5.72 -13.64 -3.07
CA LEU A 10 5.12 -12.98 -4.24
C LEU A 10 4.63 -11.56 -3.92
N ALA A 11 4.06 -11.33 -2.73
CA ALA A 11 3.63 -10.02 -2.26
C ALA A 11 4.81 -9.03 -2.19
N THR A 12 5.96 -9.47 -1.69
CA THR A 12 7.16 -8.62 -1.60
C THR A 12 7.76 -8.29 -2.96
N ILE A 13 7.83 -9.24 -3.89
CA ILE A 13 8.34 -8.99 -5.25
C ILE A 13 7.45 -7.99 -5.97
N THR A 14 6.13 -8.20 -5.92
CA THR A 14 5.17 -7.28 -6.54
C THR A 14 5.20 -5.89 -5.90
N ALA A 15 5.40 -5.79 -4.58
CA ALA A 15 5.59 -4.51 -3.90
C ALA A 15 6.84 -3.76 -4.39
N ILE A 16 7.99 -4.44 -4.48
CA ILE A 16 9.25 -3.83 -4.91
C ILE A 16 9.13 -3.30 -6.35
N VAL A 17 8.53 -4.10 -7.25
CA VAL A 17 8.26 -3.68 -8.63
C VAL A 17 7.33 -2.46 -8.67
N ALA A 18 6.26 -2.45 -7.86
CA ALA A 18 5.33 -1.34 -7.79
C ALA A 18 6.03 -0.03 -7.37
N VAL A 19 6.87 -0.10 -6.33
CA VAL A 19 7.63 1.05 -5.81
C VAL A 19 8.66 1.54 -6.83
N GLY A 20 9.35 0.61 -7.51
CA GLY A 20 10.29 0.95 -8.58
C GLY A 20 9.62 1.72 -9.71
N PHE A 21 8.48 1.23 -10.20
CA PHE A 21 7.71 1.94 -11.22
C PHE A 21 7.18 3.29 -10.74
N LEU A 22 6.73 3.41 -9.48
CA LEU A 22 6.27 4.68 -8.93
C LEU A 22 7.39 5.73 -8.90
N ALA A 23 8.57 5.32 -8.41
CA ALA A 23 9.73 6.19 -8.29
C ALA A 23 10.25 6.64 -9.66
N ILE A 24 10.33 5.72 -10.63
CA ILE A 24 10.72 6.06 -12.00
C ILE A 24 9.69 7.04 -12.59
N ALA A 25 8.40 6.70 -12.55
CA ALA A 25 7.36 7.54 -13.13
C ALA A 25 7.34 8.95 -12.54
N PHE A 26 7.50 9.08 -11.23
CA PHE A 26 7.54 10.38 -10.56
C PHE A 26 8.82 11.18 -10.86
N SER A 27 9.98 10.52 -10.98
CA SER A 27 11.27 11.19 -11.17
C SER A 27 11.55 11.60 -12.61
N THR A 28 11.05 10.85 -13.59
CA THR A 28 11.33 11.13 -15.00
C THR A 28 10.47 12.23 -15.59
N ASP A 29 9.34 12.56 -14.94
CA ASP A 29 8.33 13.57 -15.33
C ASP A 29 7.85 13.58 -16.81
N ASN A 30 8.31 12.64 -17.62
CA ASN A 30 7.96 12.49 -19.03
C ASN A 30 6.64 11.72 -19.19
N TRP A 31 5.52 12.40 -18.98
CA TRP A 31 4.18 11.81 -18.93
C TRP A 31 3.37 12.08 -20.20
N LEU A 32 3.64 13.20 -20.86
CA LEU A 32 2.90 13.68 -22.01
C LEU A 32 3.87 14.24 -23.05
N TYR A 33 3.76 13.74 -24.29
CA TYR A 33 4.46 14.26 -25.44
C TYR A 33 3.52 15.09 -26.29
N ILE A 34 3.89 16.34 -26.54
CA ILE A 34 3.13 17.26 -27.38
C ILE A 34 4.03 17.75 -28.51
N GLU A 35 3.71 17.38 -29.75
CA GLU A 35 4.36 17.95 -30.91
C GLU A 35 3.68 19.27 -31.29
N VAL A 36 4.36 20.40 -31.06
CA VAL A 36 3.87 21.72 -31.47
C VAL A 36 4.75 22.31 -32.56
N LYS A 37 4.20 22.50 -33.76
CA LYS A 37 4.90 23.16 -34.87
C LYS A 37 4.91 24.70 -34.74
N ARG A 38 5.16 25.30 -33.58
CA ARG A 38 5.04 26.77 -33.36
C ARG A 38 6.39 27.37 -32.96
N ALA A 39 6.75 28.52 -33.54
CA ALA A 39 8.03 29.19 -33.32
C ALA A 39 8.13 30.00 -32.00
N GLN A 40 7.09 30.00 -31.15
CA GLN A 40 6.94 30.94 -30.03
C GLN A 40 6.82 30.29 -28.64
N ILE A 41 6.96 28.96 -28.51
CA ILE A 41 6.90 28.31 -27.19
C ILE A 41 8.30 28.35 -26.59
N GLN A 42 8.42 28.93 -25.38
CA GLN A 42 9.65 28.87 -24.61
C GLN A 42 9.84 27.45 -24.09
N THR A 43 10.61 26.65 -24.81
CA THR A 43 11.10 25.35 -24.35
C THR A 43 12.57 25.46 -24.00
N TYR A 44 12.99 24.75 -22.96
CA TYR A 44 14.41 24.58 -22.67
C TYR A 44 14.89 23.26 -23.27
N LEU A 45 16.15 23.25 -23.72
CA LEU A 45 16.78 22.01 -24.19
C LEU A 45 17.25 21.23 -22.96
N SER A 46 16.72 20.04 -22.76
CA SER A 46 17.19 19.14 -21.73
C SER A 46 18.60 18.63 -22.08
N PRO A 47 19.36 18.09 -21.10
CA PRO A 47 20.65 17.44 -21.36
C PRO A 47 20.58 16.26 -22.35
N VAL A 48 19.37 15.76 -22.66
CA VAL A 48 19.11 14.66 -23.59
C VAL A 48 18.56 15.19 -24.93
N GLU A 49 18.78 16.47 -25.22
CA GLU A 49 18.36 17.13 -26.47
C GLU A 49 16.84 17.12 -26.73
N THR A 50 16.04 16.97 -25.67
CA THR A 50 14.58 17.07 -25.74
C THR A 50 14.12 18.47 -25.34
N HIS A 51 13.13 19.03 -26.07
CA HIS A 51 12.53 20.31 -25.74
C HIS A 51 11.45 20.13 -24.66
N CYS A 52 11.67 20.69 -23.48
CA CYS A 52 10.76 20.58 -22.34
C CYS A 52 10.14 21.94 -21.99
N ASN A 53 8.90 21.92 -21.48
CA ASN A 53 8.25 23.09 -20.88
C ASN A 53 8.26 22.94 -19.36
N ASN A 54 8.71 23.96 -18.64
CA ASN A 54 8.74 23.94 -17.18
C ASN A 54 7.36 24.34 -16.64
N ILE A 55 6.76 23.49 -15.82
CA ILE A 55 5.52 23.82 -15.11
C ILE A 55 5.90 24.41 -13.75
N ASP A 56 5.78 25.72 -13.63
CA ASP A 56 6.03 26.42 -12.37
C ASP A 56 4.85 26.21 -11.40
N TYR A 57 5.01 25.25 -10.49
CA TYR A 57 4.05 25.01 -9.41
C TYR A 57 4.19 26.03 -8.27
N PHE A 58 5.33 26.72 -8.15
CA PHE A 58 5.61 27.69 -7.10
C PHE A 58 5.69 29.10 -7.67
N ILE A 59 4.52 29.69 -7.91
CA ILE A 59 4.41 31.11 -8.27
C ILE A 59 4.36 31.90 -6.96
N PRO A 60 5.45 32.59 -6.56
CA PRO A 60 5.44 33.38 -5.35
C PRO A 60 4.47 34.56 -5.54
N ASP A 61 3.63 34.82 -4.55
CA ASP A 61 2.65 35.91 -4.61
C ASP A 61 3.30 37.28 -4.33
N VAL A 62 4.47 37.50 -4.93
CA VAL A 62 5.09 38.82 -4.96
C VAL A 62 4.26 39.66 -5.92
N GLU A 63 3.81 40.84 -5.47
CA GLU A 63 3.00 41.78 -6.25
C GLU A 63 1.53 41.35 -6.56
N ASN A 64 0.96 40.37 -5.83
CA ASN A 64 -0.41 39.86 -6.06
C ASN A 64 -0.63 39.26 -7.47
N LEU A 65 0.40 38.74 -8.14
CA LEU A 65 0.28 38.16 -9.49
C LEU A 65 -0.80 37.07 -9.57
N THR A 66 -1.01 36.31 -8.49
CA THR A 66 -1.99 35.23 -8.46
C THR A 66 -3.45 35.73 -8.47
N LYS A 67 -3.71 37.00 -8.10
CA LYS A 67 -5.06 37.61 -8.19
C LYS A 67 -5.49 37.95 -9.61
N LEU A 68 -4.54 38.00 -10.56
CA LEU A 68 -4.83 38.22 -11.98
C LEU A 68 -5.22 36.92 -12.71
N PHE A 69 -5.11 35.77 -12.07
CA PHE A 69 -5.49 34.50 -12.69
C PHE A 69 -7.01 34.33 -12.73
N SER A 70 -7.50 33.73 -13.82
CA SER A 70 -8.88 33.27 -13.88
C SER A 70 -9.12 32.14 -12.87
N GLU A 71 -10.37 31.95 -12.47
CA GLU A 71 -10.77 30.87 -11.56
C GLU A 71 -10.33 29.49 -12.09
N ASP A 72 -10.43 29.27 -13.41
CA ASP A 72 -10.00 28.04 -14.06
C ASP A 72 -8.47 27.83 -14.00
N ALA A 73 -7.68 28.89 -14.19
CA ALA A 73 -6.23 28.82 -14.08
C ALA A 73 -5.78 28.54 -12.64
N MET A 74 -6.49 29.10 -11.65
CA MET A 74 -6.24 28.84 -10.24
C MET A 74 -6.62 27.41 -9.84
N ALA A 75 -7.77 26.90 -10.32
CA ALA A 75 -8.18 25.53 -10.11
C ALA A 75 -7.14 24.53 -10.66
N ARG A 76 -6.65 24.76 -11.89
CA ARG A 76 -5.56 23.98 -12.49
C ARG A 76 -4.32 23.94 -11.58
N LEU A 77 -3.89 25.08 -11.08
CA LEU A 77 -2.71 25.19 -10.22
C LEU A 77 -2.90 24.42 -8.90
N HIS A 78 -4.07 24.52 -8.27
CA HIS A 78 -4.37 23.79 -7.04
C HIS A 78 -4.44 22.28 -7.25
N MET A 79 -5.01 21.81 -8.36
CA MET A 79 -5.03 20.39 -8.71
C MET A 79 -3.61 19.86 -8.95
N GLY A 80 -2.76 20.60 -9.66
CA GLY A 80 -1.36 20.24 -9.89
C GLY A 80 -0.54 20.17 -8.60
N ARG A 81 -0.68 21.15 -7.69
CA ARG A 81 -0.03 21.12 -6.37
C ARG A 81 -0.52 19.94 -5.52
N SER A 82 -1.82 19.66 -5.56
CA SER A 82 -2.42 18.57 -4.78
C SER A 82 -1.98 17.19 -5.30
N MET A 83 -1.83 17.02 -6.62
CA MET A 83 -1.24 15.82 -7.23
C MET A 83 0.15 15.53 -6.64
N ILE A 84 1.05 16.52 -6.66
CA ILE A 84 2.40 16.36 -6.12
C ILE A 84 2.37 16.01 -4.63
N ALA A 85 1.52 16.70 -3.85
CA ALA A 85 1.35 16.43 -2.43
C ALA A 85 0.87 14.99 -2.16
N LEU A 86 -0.09 14.47 -2.94
CA LEU A 86 -0.56 13.10 -2.81
C LEU A 86 0.53 12.06 -3.11
N PHE A 87 1.38 12.30 -4.12
CA PHE A 87 2.53 11.41 -4.37
C PHE A 87 3.53 11.39 -3.23
N ILE A 88 3.85 12.56 -2.64
CA ILE A 88 4.75 12.64 -1.48
C ILE A 88 4.18 11.84 -0.30
N VAL A 89 2.88 11.99 -0.02
CA VAL A 89 2.21 11.21 1.05
C VAL A 89 2.19 9.72 0.71
N ALA A 90 2.01 9.35 -0.56
CA ALA A 90 2.08 7.96 -1.01
C ALA A 90 3.48 7.36 -0.79
N PHE A 91 4.56 8.07 -1.14
CA PHE A 91 5.93 7.62 -0.88
C PHE A 91 6.22 7.47 0.62
N PHE A 92 5.70 8.38 1.44
CA PHE A 92 5.79 8.25 2.89
C PHE A 92 5.06 6.99 3.40
N CYS A 93 3.84 6.73 2.90
CA CYS A 93 3.09 5.53 3.26
C CYS A 93 3.84 4.24 2.86
N VAL A 94 4.44 4.20 1.66
CA VAL A 94 5.29 3.08 1.21
C VAL A 94 6.49 2.90 2.12
N PHE A 95 7.16 3.98 2.51
CA PHE A 95 8.32 3.91 3.39
C PHE A 95 7.95 3.30 4.74
N VAL A 96 6.83 3.72 5.33
CA VAL A 96 6.30 3.11 6.56
C VAL A 96 5.92 1.64 6.32
N ALA A 97 5.24 1.34 5.21
CA ALA A 97 4.83 -0.01 4.84
C ALA A 97 6.01 -0.97 4.73
N PHE A 98 7.14 -0.51 4.17
CA PHE A 98 8.37 -1.29 4.06
C PHE A 98 8.87 -1.72 5.43
N TRP A 99 9.01 -0.80 6.38
CA TRP A 99 9.48 -1.12 7.73
C TRP A 99 8.49 -1.99 8.50
N THR A 100 7.19 -1.72 8.38
CA THR A 100 6.16 -2.56 9.01
C THR A 100 6.15 -3.97 8.42
N GLY A 101 6.39 -4.09 7.12
CA GLY A 101 6.47 -5.36 6.39
C GLY A 101 7.67 -6.19 6.81
N VAL A 102 8.86 -5.59 6.85
CA VAL A 102 10.09 -6.23 7.34
C VAL A 102 9.91 -6.71 8.78
N ALA A 103 9.39 -5.86 9.67
CA ALA A 103 9.12 -6.24 11.06
C ALA A 103 8.06 -7.35 11.17
N GLY A 104 7.05 -7.33 10.29
CA GLY A 104 6.01 -8.36 10.22
C GLY A 104 6.53 -9.72 9.76
N CYS A 105 7.38 -9.75 8.73
CA CYS A 105 8.01 -10.97 8.25
C CYS A 105 9.00 -11.53 9.27
N TRP A 106 9.86 -10.68 9.87
CA TRP A 106 10.84 -11.10 10.87
C TRP A 106 10.18 -11.71 12.11
N ARG A 107 9.17 -11.04 12.68
CA ARG A 107 8.47 -11.52 13.89
C ARG A 107 7.35 -12.52 13.57
N ARG A 108 7.17 -12.89 12.29
CA ARG A 108 6.05 -13.70 11.80
C ARG A 108 4.71 -13.23 12.40
N SER A 109 4.50 -11.91 12.43
CA SER A 109 3.35 -11.27 13.08
C SER A 109 2.23 -10.99 12.07
N PRO A 110 1.09 -11.70 12.14
CA PRO A 110 -0.01 -11.46 11.21
C PRO A 110 -0.60 -10.05 11.30
N GLY A 111 -0.53 -9.40 12.47
CA GLY A 111 -1.00 -8.02 12.65
C GLY A 111 -0.18 -7.02 11.86
N ASN A 112 1.16 -7.14 11.89
CA ASN A 112 2.05 -6.25 11.16
C ASN A 112 1.94 -6.45 9.64
N ILE A 113 1.74 -7.68 9.19
CA ILE A 113 1.48 -7.97 7.76
C ILE A 113 0.15 -7.34 7.32
N THR A 114 -0.92 -7.45 8.14
CA THR A 114 -2.18 -6.75 7.83
C THR A 114 -2.02 -5.24 7.80
N SER A 115 -1.26 -4.65 8.73
CA SER A 115 -0.94 -3.21 8.69
C SER A 115 -0.21 -2.82 7.40
N THR A 116 0.72 -3.67 6.95
CA THR A 116 1.46 -3.46 5.68
C THR A 116 0.50 -3.49 4.49
N ALA A 117 -0.45 -4.44 4.45
CA ALA A 117 -1.48 -4.49 3.41
C ALA A 117 -2.33 -3.20 3.38
N ILE A 118 -2.74 -2.69 4.54
CA ILE A 118 -3.53 -1.44 4.63
C ILE A 118 -2.72 -0.24 4.14
N LEU A 119 -1.43 -0.13 4.51
CA LEU A 119 -0.57 0.96 4.05
C LEU A 119 -0.28 0.88 2.54
N MET A 120 -0.14 -0.32 1.99
CA MET A 120 -0.03 -0.53 0.54
C MET A 120 -1.33 -0.18 -0.20
N LEU A 121 -2.49 -0.49 0.38
CA LEU A 121 -3.78 -0.06 -0.16
C LEU A 121 -3.93 1.46 -0.13
N LEU A 122 -3.56 2.10 0.98
CA LEU A 122 -3.57 3.56 1.11
C LEU A 122 -2.65 4.21 0.06
N THR A 123 -1.45 3.66 -0.13
CA THR A 123 -0.54 4.07 -1.21
C THR A 123 -1.22 3.98 -2.57
N CYS A 124 -1.85 2.83 -2.87
CA CYS A 124 -2.56 2.63 -4.14
C CYS A 124 -3.64 3.70 -4.36
N LEU A 125 -4.44 4.01 -3.34
CA LEU A 125 -5.51 5.00 -3.42
C LEU A 125 -4.97 6.43 -3.57
N LEU A 126 -3.90 6.78 -2.86
CA LEU A 126 -3.25 8.09 -2.98
C LEU A 126 -2.62 8.27 -4.37
N SER A 127 -1.92 7.25 -4.88
CA SER A 127 -1.33 7.27 -6.22
C SER A 127 -2.41 7.33 -7.31
N ALA A 128 -3.49 6.56 -7.18
CA ALA A 128 -4.63 6.63 -8.11
C ALA A 128 -5.34 8.00 -8.07
N GLY A 129 -5.54 8.55 -6.87
CA GLY A 129 -6.09 9.89 -6.68
C GLY A 129 -5.20 10.98 -7.30
N SER A 130 -3.88 10.82 -7.17
CA SER A 130 -2.91 11.71 -7.81
C SER A 130 -2.99 11.67 -9.33
N MET A 131 -3.05 10.47 -9.93
CA MET A 131 -3.30 10.32 -11.37
C MET A 131 -4.64 10.93 -11.79
N GLY A 132 -5.68 10.80 -10.97
CA GLY A 132 -6.98 11.43 -11.21
C GLY A 132 -6.89 12.96 -11.24
N LEU A 133 -6.14 13.57 -10.30
CA LEU A 133 -5.88 15.01 -10.31
C LEU A 133 -5.04 15.44 -11.52
N TRP A 134 -4.06 14.62 -11.94
CA TRP A 134 -3.27 14.88 -13.14
C TRP A 134 -4.15 14.95 -14.40
N HIS A 135 -5.07 14.01 -14.58
CA HIS A 135 -6.06 14.08 -15.66
C HIS A 135 -7.00 15.29 -15.52
N GLY A 136 -7.30 15.71 -14.28
CA GLY A 136 -7.99 16.97 -14.01
C GLY A 136 -7.22 18.18 -14.53
N VAL A 137 -5.93 18.27 -14.26
CA VAL A 137 -5.05 19.32 -14.80
C VAL A 137 -5.06 19.29 -16.33
N GLU A 138 -4.87 18.12 -16.93
CA GLU A 138 -4.90 17.92 -18.38
C GLU A 138 -6.23 18.39 -19.00
N TYR A 139 -7.36 18.04 -18.39
CA TYR A 139 -8.67 18.50 -18.84
C TYR A 139 -8.80 20.03 -18.81
N TYR A 140 -8.33 20.67 -17.73
CA TYR A 140 -8.39 22.13 -17.63
C TYR A 140 -7.49 22.81 -18.68
N GLU A 141 -6.30 22.26 -18.96
CA GLU A 141 -5.40 22.79 -19.99
C GLU A 141 -5.94 22.68 -21.41
N LYS A 142 -6.70 21.62 -21.70
CA LYS A 142 -7.27 21.37 -23.02
C LYS A 142 -8.58 22.12 -23.24
N GLU A 143 -9.46 22.13 -22.24
CA GLU A 143 -10.87 22.47 -22.43
C GLU A 143 -11.35 23.71 -21.66
N LYS A 144 -10.57 24.26 -20.72
CA LYS A 144 -11.05 25.35 -19.84
C LYS A 144 -10.18 26.59 -19.85
N VAL A 145 -8.85 26.43 -19.81
CA VAL A 145 -7.95 27.58 -19.70
C VAL A 145 -7.77 28.24 -21.07
N VAL A 146 -8.03 29.55 -21.10
CA VAL A 146 -7.84 30.41 -22.27
C VAL A 146 -6.51 31.14 -22.15
N GLY A 147 -5.62 30.95 -23.13
CA GLY A 147 -4.35 31.69 -23.24
C GLY A 147 -3.58 31.21 -24.47
N GLU A 148 -2.71 32.06 -25.03
CA GLU A 148 -2.01 31.73 -26.30
C GLU A 148 -1.17 30.45 -26.20
N GLN A 149 -0.79 30.08 -24.97
CA GLN A 149 -0.03 28.88 -24.63
C GLN A 149 -0.90 27.62 -24.53
N PHE A 150 -2.23 27.76 -24.40
CA PHE A 150 -3.18 26.67 -24.16
C PHE A 150 -3.96 26.29 -25.42
N TYR A 151 -4.46 25.05 -25.42
CA TYR A 151 -5.01 24.38 -26.61
C TYR A 151 -6.19 25.13 -27.24
N GLN A 152 -7.07 25.72 -26.44
CA GLN A 152 -8.25 26.44 -26.94
C GLN A 152 -7.94 27.61 -27.89
N GLN A 153 -6.78 28.25 -27.77
CA GLN A 153 -6.38 29.38 -28.62
C GLN A 153 -5.41 28.98 -29.72
N TRP A 154 -5.15 27.68 -29.90
CA TRP A 154 -4.36 27.20 -31.03
C TRP A 154 -5.23 27.21 -32.30
N ASN A 155 -4.98 28.17 -33.20
CA ASN A 155 -5.67 28.24 -34.49
C ASN A 155 -5.56 26.89 -35.25
N ASN A 156 -6.63 26.49 -35.94
CA ASN A 156 -6.87 25.22 -36.67
C ASN A 156 -5.80 24.77 -37.71
N VAL A 157 -4.65 25.44 -37.83
CA VAL A 157 -3.69 25.29 -38.94
C VAL A 157 -2.46 24.44 -38.57
N ARG A 158 -2.40 23.82 -37.40
CA ARG A 158 -1.23 23.00 -37.04
C ARG A 158 -1.64 21.71 -36.35
N VAL A 159 -1.41 20.61 -37.04
CA VAL A 159 -1.49 19.24 -36.52
C VAL A 159 -0.65 19.17 -35.24
N THR A 160 -1.32 19.15 -34.10
CA THR A 160 -0.74 18.98 -32.77
C THR A 160 -1.06 17.57 -32.35
N THR A 161 -0.05 16.70 -32.33
CA THR A 161 -0.23 15.32 -31.90
C THR A 161 0.14 15.22 -30.43
N ILE A 162 -0.79 14.70 -29.63
CA ILE A 162 -0.65 14.52 -28.19
C ILE A 162 -0.63 13.02 -27.92
N TRP A 163 0.45 12.53 -27.31
CA TRP A 163 0.61 11.14 -26.93
C TRP A 163 0.96 11.03 -25.45
N TYR A 164 0.43 10.01 -24.78
CA TYR A 164 0.91 9.62 -23.47
C TYR A 164 2.27 8.96 -23.60
N ASP A 165 3.19 9.37 -22.74
CA ASP A 165 4.56 8.90 -22.80
C ASP A 165 4.79 7.74 -21.81
N TRP A 166 5.94 7.07 -21.92
CA TRP A 166 6.25 5.86 -21.17
C TRP A 166 6.11 5.97 -19.63
N SER A 167 6.43 7.11 -19.02
CA SER A 167 6.33 7.30 -17.55
C SER A 167 4.87 7.28 -17.07
N TYR A 168 3.94 7.74 -17.90
CA TYR A 168 2.50 7.64 -17.62
C TYR A 168 2.05 6.18 -17.54
N ILE A 169 2.55 5.33 -18.45
CA ILE A 169 2.26 3.89 -18.43
C ILE A 169 2.85 3.25 -17.16
N LEU A 170 4.08 3.62 -16.79
CA LEU A 170 4.71 3.15 -15.55
C LEU A 170 3.93 3.58 -14.29
N ALA A 171 3.36 4.77 -14.27
CA ALA A 171 2.53 5.23 -13.16
C ALA A 171 1.30 4.34 -12.96
N TRP A 172 0.56 4.03 -14.03
CA TRP A 172 -0.59 3.13 -13.96
C TRP A 172 -0.22 1.68 -13.64
N LEU A 173 0.91 1.19 -14.18
CA LEU A 173 1.44 -0.11 -13.80
C LEU A 173 1.76 -0.14 -12.29
N SER A 174 2.39 0.89 -11.75
CA SER A 174 2.65 1.00 -10.31
C SER A 174 1.36 0.93 -9.48
N VAL A 175 0.31 1.64 -9.88
CA VAL A 175 -1.01 1.58 -9.21
C VAL A 175 -1.56 0.15 -9.23
N GLY A 176 -1.53 -0.52 -10.40
CA GLY A 176 -1.99 -1.91 -10.54
C GLY A 176 -1.18 -2.90 -9.68
N PHE A 177 0.15 -2.84 -9.74
CA PHE A 177 1.01 -3.70 -8.93
C PHE A 177 0.88 -3.44 -7.43
N SER A 178 0.64 -2.19 -7.01
CA SER A 178 0.38 -1.84 -5.61
C SER A 178 -0.90 -2.48 -5.09
N LEU A 179 -1.97 -2.48 -5.90
CA LEU A 179 -3.23 -3.16 -5.56
C LEU A 179 -3.04 -4.66 -5.44
N ILE A 180 -2.37 -5.29 -6.42
CA ILE A 180 -2.06 -6.73 -6.41
C ILE A 180 -1.26 -7.08 -5.16
N SER A 181 -0.22 -6.30 -4.86
CA SER A 181 0.61 -6.50 -3.66
C SER A 181 -0.20 -6.40 -2.37
N SER A 182 -1.09 -5.40 -2.25
CA SER A 182 -1.99 -5.27 -1.10
C SER A 182 -2.87 -6.51 -0.90
N ILE A 183 -3.48 -7.03 -1.97
CA ILE A 183 -4.31 -8.24 -1.92
C ILE A 183 -3.48 -9.46 -1.48
N LEU A 184 -2.26 -9.60 -2.01
CA LEU A 184 -1.35 -10.69 -1.65
C LEU A 184 -0.84 -10.60 -0.21
N PHE A 185 -0.56 -9.39 0.31
CA PHE A 185 -0.23 -9.22 1.74
C PHE A 185 -1.42 -9.55 2.63
N PHE A 186 -2.65 -9.20 2.22
CA PHE A 186 -3.84 -9.54 2.97
C PHE A 186 -4.10 -11.06 3.00
N SER A 187 -3.95 -11.74 1.85
CA SER A 187 -4.07 -13.20 1.78
C SER A 187 -2.96 -13.91 2.55
N GLY A 188 -1.72 -13.43 2.44
CA GLY A 188 -0.57 -13.91 3.21
C GLY A 188 -0.76 -13.75 4.72
N ALA A 189 -1.35 -12.64 5.16
CA ALA A 189 -1.71 -12.44 6.56
C ALA A 189 -2.74 -13.47 7.05
N ASN A 190 -3.77 -13.77 6.24
CA ASN A 190 -4.78 -14.75 6.58
C ASN A 190 -4.21 -16.17 6.65
N CYS A 191 -3.40 -16.58 5.67
CA CYS A 191 -2.69 -17.86 5.72
C CYS A 191 -1.78 -17.95 6.96
N LEU A 192 -1.09 -16.85 7.33
CA LEU A 192 -0.24 -16.82 8.51
C LEU A 192 -1.03 -16.91 9.83
N ARG A 193 -2.22 -16.30 9.91
CA ARG A 193 -3.12 -16.45 11.05
C ARG A 193 -3.59 -17.89 11.20
N ALA A 194 -4.05 -18.51 10.12
CA ALA A 194 -4.52 -19.89 10.12
C ALA A 194 -3.42 -20.87 10.54
N GLU A 195 -2.20 -20.71 10.02
CA GLU A 195 -1.04 -21.52 10.44
C GLU A 195 -0.75 -21.34 11.93
N ARG A 196 -0.75 -20.10 12.43
CA ARG A 196 -0.49 -19.82 13.85
C ARG A 196 -1.57 -20.40 14.78
N GLU A 197 -2.82 -20.38 14.36
CA GLU A 197 -3.93 -20.99 15.10
C GLU A 197 -3.81 -22.52 15.12
N ALA A 198 -3.46 -23.13 13.99
CA ALA A 198 -3.21 -24.57 13.90
C ALA A 198 -2.04 -25.00 14.80
N ASP A 199 -0.96 -24.23 14.85
CA ASP A 199 0.20 -24.51 15.72
C ASP A 199 -0.15 -24.35 17.21
N LYS A 200 -0.95 -23.34 17.56
CA LYS A 200 -1.47 -23.18 18.93
C LYS A 200 -2.35 -24.37 19.33
N ALA A 201 -3.24 -24.82 18.46
CA ALA A 201 -4.11 -25.97 18.74
C ALA A 201 -3.31 -27.26 18.99
N LYS A 202 -2.27 -27.50 18.19
CA LYS A 202 -1.34 -28.62 18.42
C LYS A 202 -0.60 -28.49 19.74
N ASN A 203 -0.08 -27.32 20.07
CA ASN A 203 0.67 -27.10 21.31
C ASN A 203 -0.19 -27.25 22.57
N VAL A 204 -1.47 -26.84 22.55
CA VAL A 204 -2.40 -27.06 23.67
C VAL A 204 -2.60 -28.55 23.95
N GLN A 205 -2.58 -29.41 22.92
CA GLN A 205 -2.69 -30.86 23.08
C GLN A 205 -1.51 -31.48 23.84
N TYR A 206 -0.31 -30.88 23.76
CA TYR A 206 0.87 -31.32 24.52
C TYR A 206 0.96 -30.74 25.94
N ILE A 207 0.13 -29.72 26.27
CA ILE A 207 0.11 -29.06 27.59
C ILE A 207 -1.03 -29.59 28.48
N MET A 208 -1.98 -30.36 27.95
CA MET A 208 -2.97 -31.03 28.81
C MET A 208 -2.22 -32.00 29.76
N PRO A 209 -2.22 -31.75 31.08
CA PRO A 209 -1.66 -32.74 31.98
C PRO A 209 -2.55 -33.98 31.89
N VAL A 210 -1.91 -35.12 31.65
CA VAL A 210 -2.46 -36.46 31.87
C VAL A 210 -2.70 -36.63 33.38
N TYR A 211 -3.63 -35.86 33.94
CA TYR A 211 -4.25 -36.24 35.19
C TYR A 211 -5.32 -37.26 34.82
N PRO A 212 -5.34 -38.45 35.44
CA PRO A 212 -6.49 -39.31 35.34
C PRO A 212 -7.67 -38.50 35.87
N GLN A 213 -8.66 -38.27 35.01
CA GLN A 213 -9.93 -37.68 35.36
C GLN A 213 -10.51 -38.56 36.48
N LYS A 214 -10.35 -38.13 37.74
CA LYS A 214 -11.09 -38.75 38.84
C LYS A 214 -12.56 -38.52 38.52
N GLN A 215 -13.24 -39.64 38.27
CA GLN A 215 -14.64 -39.74 37.89
C GLN A 215 -15.49 -38.73 38.67
N GLN A 216 -16.09 -37.78 37.95
CA GLN A 216 -17.26 -37.07 38.46
C GLN A 216 -18.41 -38.08 38.48
N TYR A 217 -18.61 -38.71 39.64
CA TYR A 217 -19.78 -39.51 39.94
C TYR A 217 -21.02 -38.59 39.88
N ALA A 218 -21.75 -38.68 38.77
CA ALA A 218 -23.12 -38.20 38.69
C ALA A 218 -24.01 -39.15 39.49
N TYR A 219 -24.65 -38.61 40.51
CA TYR A 219 -25.56 -39.29 41.44
C TYR A 219 -26.87 -39.63 40.73
N THR A 220 -27.23 -40.91 40.58
CA THR A 220 -28.62 -41.42 40.65
C THR A 220 -28.70 -42.96 40.65
N ALA A 221 -29.55 -43.49 41.54
CA ALA A 221 -30.28 -44.77 41.48
C ALA A 221 -29.60 -46.08 42.01
N SER A 222 -29.83 -46.33 43.31
CA SER A 222 -30.38 -47.56 43.93
C SER A 222 -29.93 -48.95 43.44
N TYR A 223 -29.09 -49.67 44.21
CA TYR A 223 -29.19 -51.10 44.61
C TYR A 223 -28.10 -51.42 45.68
N PRO A 224 -28.30 -52.39 46.61
CA PRO A 224 -27.46 -52.55 47.80
C PRO A 224 -26.21 -53.43 47.59
N ALA A 225 -25.21 -53.18 48.44
CA ALA A 225 -23.82 -53.64 48.44
C ALA A 225 -23.61 -55.19 48.53
N PRO A 226 -22.35 -55.69 48.42
CA PRO A 226 -21.50 -55.70 49.62
C PRO A 226 -20.01 -55.38 49.41
N ALA A 227 -19.44 -55.00 50.55
CA ALA A 227 -18.06 -54.70 50.91
C ALA A 227 -16.94 -55.54 50.26
N ALA A 228 -15.85 -54.85 49.88
CA ALA A 228 -14.50 -55.40 49.97
C ALA A 228 -13.51 -54.27 50.30
N ALA A 229 -12.91 -54.37 51.49
CA ALA A 229 -11.90 -53.48 52.02
C ALA A 229 -10.53 -53.81 51.41
N TYR A 230 -9.75 -52.79 51.01
CA TYR A 230 -8.29 -52.90 50.90
C TYR A 230 -7.63 -51.52 51.09
N PRO A 231 -6.68 -51.35 52.03
CA PRO A 231 -6.01 -50.07 52.28
C PRO A 231 -4.77 -49.91 51.39
N GLY A 232 -4.72 -48.82 50.61
CA GLY A 232 -3.57 -48.42 49.80
C GLY A 232 -2.75 -47.31 50.49
N PRO A 233 -1.39 -47.32 50.42
CA PRO A 233 -0.55 -46.52 51.32
C PRO A 233 -0.16 -45.14 50.76
N TYR A 234 -0.22 -44.16 51.66
CA TYR A 234 0.62 -42.97 51.87
C TYR A 234 1.18 -42.18 50.67
N TYR A 235 0.63 -40.97 50.55
CA TYR A 235 1.15 -39.79 49.85
C TYR A 235 2.56 -39.39 50.36
N HIS A 236 3.46 -39.05 49.43
CA HIS A 236 4.56 -38.12 49.67
C HIS A 236 4.49 -37.01 48.60
N GLY A 237 4.13 -35.79 49.04
CA GLY A 237 4.17 -34.60 48.20
C GLY A 237 5.51 -33.91 48.31
N SER A 238 6.15 -33.62 47.18
CA SER A 238 7.34 -32.76 47.09
C SER A 238 7.03 -31.48 46.32
N GLN A 239 6.70 -30.48 47.12
CA GLN A 239 6.87 -29.02 47.03
C GLN A 239 7.76 -28.46 45.90
N TYR A 240 7.12 -27.63 45.05
CA TYR A 240 7.54 -26.38 44.38
C TYR A 240 9.00 -26.17 43.89
N GLY A 241 9.11 -25.75 42.63
CA GLY A 241 10.19 -24.89 42.12
C GLY A 241 9.82 -24.26 40.75
N PRO A 242 9.81 -22.92 40.59
CA PRO A 242 9.49 -22.27 39.32
C PRO A 242 10.76 -21.97 38.52
N TYR A 243 10.79 -22.32 37.24
CA TYR A 243 11.79 -21.80 36.31
C TYR A 243 11.12 -21.03 35.16
N ASN A 244 11.29 -19.71 35.23
CA ASN A 244 11.22 -18.78 34.11
C ASN A 244 12.46 -18.97 33.24
N TYR A 245 12.29 -19.21 31.94
CA TYR A 245 13.04 -18.60 30.83
C TYR A 245 12.25 -18.81 29.54
#